data_AF-A0A124GUE0-F1
#
_entry.id   AF-A0A124GUE0-F1
#
_cell.length_a   1.000
_cell.length_b   1.000
_cell.length_c   1.000
_cell.angle_alpha   90.00
_cell.angle_beta   90.00
_cell.angle_gamma   90.00
#
_symmetry.space_group_name_H-M   'P 1'
#
loop_
_entity.id
_entity.type
_entity.pdbx_description
1 polymer ?
#
loop_
_entity_poly.entity_id
_entity_poly.type
_entity_poly.pdbx_seq_one_letter_code
_entity_poly.pdbx_strand_id
1 'polypeptide(L)'
;MPVSLLREAGGFDEYVYDWVEALQAYWLKRPELGDKLLAAVDGTDPEVLRPASRSAVLNIMYPPMILLTQLVRGDQERFNTDLAKTIEWHKDYWTRDEERARDSDGLIALRPLAIACLALDSGFTIEVESEYLPKYLLDGGWYGEFPT
;
A
#
# COMPACT_ATOMS: atom_id res chain seq x y z
N MET A 1 -15.19 6.47 -3.31
CA MET A 1 -16.11 5.83 -2.35
C MET A 1 -16.16 6.67 -1.07
N PRO A 2 -17.32 7.17 -0.63
CA PRO A 2 -17.44 7.96 0.60
C PRO A 2 -17.13 7.13 1.86
N VAL A 3 -16.47 7.74 2.85
CA VAL A 3 -16.13 7.07 4.11
C VAL A 3 -17.37 6.81 4.97
N SER A 4 -18.39 7.67 4.89
CA SER A 4 -19.68 7.44 5.57
C SER A 4 -20.31 6.10 5.16
N LEU A 5 -20.29 5.79 3.86
CA LEU A 5 -20.83 4.52 3.35
C LEU A 5 -20.04 3.31 3.84
N LEU A 6 -18.71 3.42 3.94
CA LEU A 6 -17.87 2.37 4.53
C LEU A 6 -18.19 2.15 6.02
N ARG A 7 -18.39 3.23 6.77
CA ARG A 7 -18.75 3.17 8.20
C ARG A 7 -20.13 2.55 8.41
N GLU A 8 -21.10 2.88 7.56
CA GLU A 8 -22.43 2.28 7.56
C GLU A 8 -22.39 0.78 7.27
N ALA A 9 -21.53 0.34 6.33
CA ALA A 9 -21.32 -1.07 6.04
C ALA A 9 -20.67 -1.83 7.21
N GLY A 10 -19.83 -1.14 7.99
CA GLY A 10 -19.11 -1.71 9.13
C GLY A 10 -18.08 -2.79 8.73
N GLY A 11 -17.48 -3.44 9.73
CA GLY A 11 -16.57 -4.57 9.52
C GLY A 11 -15.08 -4.23 9.35
N PHE A 12 -14.72 -2.94 9.31
CA PHE A 12 -13.34 -2.49 9.22
C PHE A 12 -12.83 -1.94 10.56
N ASP A 13 -11.54 -2.15 10.82
CA ASP A 13 -10.83 -1.48 11.93
C ASP A 13 -10.73 0.03 11.66
N GLU A 14 -10.66 0.85 12.71
CA GLU A 14 -10.80 2.31 12.58
C GLU A 14 -9.76 2.93 11.64
N TYR A 15 -8.52 2.42 11.65
CA TYR A 15 -7.44 2.89 10.79
C TYR A 15 -7.76 2.83 9.29
N VAL A 16 -8.68 1.93 8.88
CA VAL A 16 -9.08 1.79 7.48
C VAL A 16 -9.81 3.04 6.99
N TYR A 17 -10.62 3.66 7.86
CA TYR A 17 -11.33 4.88 7.50
C TYR A 17 -10.37 6.05 7.35
N ASP A 18 -9.42 6.21 8.28
CA ASP A 18 -8.38 7.24 8.19
C ASP A 18 -7.48 7.00 6.96
N TRP A 19 -7.17 5.74 6.62
CA TRP A 19 -6.41 5.42 5.43
C TRP A 19 -7.13 5.82 4.14
N VAL A 20 -8.43 5.53 4.04
CA VAL A 20 -9.24 5.96 2.89
C VAL A 20 -9.33 7.48 2.82
N GLU A 21 -9.46 8.16 3.96
CA GLU A 21 -9.45 9.62 4.01
C GLU A 21 -8.10 10.22 3.60
N ALA A 22 -6.98 9.59 3.99
CA ALA A 22 -5.64 9.99 3.55
C ALA A 22 -5.49 9.87 2.03
N LEU A 23 -5.91 8.74 1.44
CA LEU A 23 -5.91 8.56 -0.01
C LEU A 23 -6.79 9.60 -0.71
N GLN A 24 -8.00 9.87 -0.20
CA GLN A 24 -8.86 10.92 -0.75
C GLN A 24 -8.21 12.31 -0.65
N ALA A 25 -7.59 12.62 0.49
CA ALA A 25 -6.93 13.89 0.73
C ALA A 25 -5.73 14.09 -0.20
N TYR A 26 -4.95 13.03 -0.48
CA TYR A 26 -3.86 13.09 -1.46
C TYR A 26 -4.39 13.44 -2.86
N TRP A 27 -5.39 12.73 -3.35
CA TRP A 27 -5.93 12.94 -4.70
C TRP A 27 -6.56 14.31 -4.87
N LEU A 28 -7.27 14.75 -3.84
CA LEU A 28 -8.00 16.02 -3.84
C LEU A 28 -7.14 17.19 -3.33
N LYS A 29 -5.85 16.96 -3.05
CA LYS A 29 -4.90 17.95 -2.53
C LYS A 29 -5.44 18.71 -1.32
N ARG A 30 -6.06 17.98 -0.40
CA ARG A 30 -6.68 18.54 0.81
C ARG A 30 -5.65 18.69 1.94
N PRO A 31 -5.79 19.71 2.80
CA PRO A 31 -4.81 19.97 3.86
C PRO A 31 -4.75 18.89 4.94
N GLU A 32 -5.81 18.10 5.12
CA GLU A 32 -5.88 17.06 6.17
C GLU A 32 -5.06 15.80 5.85
N LEU A 33 -4.38 15.75 4.69
CA LEU A 33 -3.59 14.59 4.26
C LEU A 33 -2.61 14.10 5.33
N GLY A 34 -1.82 15.01 5.89
CA GLY A 34 -0.81 14.66 6.90
C GLY A 34 -1.43 14.05 8.15
N ASP A 35 -2.48 14.68 8.67
CA ASP A 35 -3.17 14.24 9.88
C ASP A 35 -3.84 12.88 9.68
N LYS A 36 -4.48 12.67 8.53
CA LYS A 36 -5.15 11.40 8.22
C LYS A 36 -4.18 10.27 7.95
N LEU A 37 -3.06 10.56 7.29
CA LEU A 37 -2.02 9.57 7.09
C LEU A 37 -1.38 9.15 8.41
N LEU A 38 -1.10 10.10 9.30
CA LEU A 38 -0.58 9.81 10.63
C LEU A 38 -1.55 8.96 11.45
N ALA A 39 -2.84 9.35 11.50
CA ALA A 39 -3.86 8.59 12.21
C ALA A 39 -4.00 7.16 11.66
N ALA A 40 -3.94 6.97 10.34
CA ALA A 40 -3.95 5.66 9.72
C ALA A 40 -2.74 4.81 10.15
N VAL A 41 -1.54 5.40 10.17
CA VAL A 41 -0.31 4.73 10.62
C VAL A 41 -0.41 4.33 12.09
N ASP A 42 -0.76 5.26 12.97
CA ASP A 42 -0.88 5.00 14.41
C ASP A 42 -1.96 3.96 14.72
N GLY A 43 -3.05 3.94 13.96
CA GLY A 43 -4.11 2.94 14.08
C GLY A 43 -3.71 1.51 13.69
N THR A 44 -2.51 1.32 13.14
CA THR A 44 -1.92 -0.01 12.88
C THR A 44 -1.04 -0.53 14.01
N ASP A 45 -0.96 0.19 15.15
CA ASP A 45 -0.18 -0.24 16.31
C ASP A 45 -0.62 -1.66 16.77
N PRO A 46 0.30 -2.63 16.88
CA PRO A 46 -0.01 -3.98 17.34
C PRO A 46 -0.79 -4.06 18.65
N GLU A 47 -0.61 -3.09 19.56
CA GLU A 47 -1.28 -3.04 20.87
C GLU A 47 -2.77 -2.70 20.75
N VAL A 48 -3.18 -1.95 19.73
CA VAL A 48 -4.59 -1.60 19.49
C VAL A 48 -5.28 -2.56 18.52
N LEU A 49 -4.51 -3.34 17.76
CA LEU A 49 -5.04 -4.30 16.80
C LEU A 49 -5.61 -5.55 17.46
N ARG A 50 -6.69 -6.06 16.87
CA ARG A 50 -7.24 -7.39 17.17
C ARG A 50 -6.16 -8.45 16.89
N PRO A 51 -5.92 -9.43 17.79
CA PRO A 51 -4.85 -10.42 17.59
C PRO A 51 -4.94 -11.19 16.26
N ALA A 52 -6.16 -11.52 15.83
CA ALA A 52 -6.41 -12.25 14.59
C ALA A 52 -6.05 -11.47 13.32
N SER A 53 -6.08 -10.13 13.34
CA SER A 53 -5.75 -9.29 12.17
C SER A 53 -4.30 -8.81 12.16
N ARG A 54 -3.59 -8.86 13.31
CA ARG A 54 -2.26 -8.27 13.49
C ARG A 54 -1.26 -8.61 12.37
N SER A 55 -1.12 -9.89 12.03
CA SER A 55 -0.17 -10.29 10.98
C SER A 55 -0.54 -9.71 9.62
N ALA A 56 -1.83 -9.67 9.27
CA ALA A 56 -2.27 -9.13 7.99
C ALA A 56 -2.07 -7.62 7.94
N VAL A 57 -2.43 -6.91 9.02
CA VAL A 57 -2.27 -5.46 9.08
C VAL A 57 -0.81 -5.07 8.95
N LEU A 58 0.09 -5.67 9.73
CA LEU A 58 1.51 -5.29 9.75
C LEU A 58 2.25 -5.61 8.44
N ASN A 59 1.92 -6.72 7.78
CA ASN A 59 2.64 -7.13 6.55
C ASN A 59 1.97 -6.61 5.27
N ILE A 60 0.67 -6.31 5.29
CA ILE A 60 -0.08 -5.98 4.06
C ILE A 60 -0.67 -4.56 4.10
N MET A 61 -1.18 -4.09 5.23
CA MET A 61 -1.93 -2.83 5.28
C MET A 61 -1.08 -1.63 5.71
N TYR A 62 -0.21 -1.81 6.70
CA TYR A 62 0.73 -0.80 7.17
C TYR A 62 1.76 -0.36 6.10
N PRO A 63 2.41 -1.26 5.35
CA PRO A 63 3.50 -0.87 4.45
C PRO A 63 3.14 0.17 3.38
N PRO A 64 2.00 0.12 2.66
CA PRO A 64 1.64 1.15 1.70
C PRO A 64 1.43 2.54 2.33
N MET A 65 1.10 2.63 3.63
CA MET A 65 0.99 3.91 4.34
C MET A 65 2.37 4.55 4.53
N ILE A 66 3.39 3.74 4.80
CA ILE A 66 4.78 4.19 4.87
C ILE A 66 5.27 4.65 3.51
N LEU A 67 4.97 3.91 2.45
CA LEU A 67 5.29 4.35 1.08
C LEU A 67 4.64 5.70 0.75
N LEU A 68 3.36 5.89 1.06
CA LEU A 68 2.70 7.18 0.84
C LEU A 68 3.33 8.29 1.68
N THR A 69 3.76 7.99 2.92
CA THR A 69 4.47 8.96 3.77
C THR A 69 5.76 9.45 3.12
N GLN A 70 6.56 8.53 2.56
CA GLN A 70 7.80 8.88 1.89
C GLN A 70 7.56 9.64 0.58
N LEU A 71 6.51 9.27 -0.16
CA LEU A 71 6.08 10.00 -1.35
C LEU A 71 5.69 11.44 -1.02
N VAL A 72 4.86 11.65 0.01
CA VAL A 72 4.43 12.99 0.45
C VAL A 72 5.62 13.83 0.94
N ARG A 73 6.63 13.20 1.54
CA ARG A 73 7.87 13.87 1.97
C ARG A 73 8.84 14.17 0.82
N GLY A 74 8.63 13.61 -0.37
CA GLY A 74 9.57 13.74 -1.49
C GLY A 74 10.87 12.94 -1.31
N ASP A 75 10.87 11.92 -0.44
CA ASP A 75 12.07 11.17 -0.06
C ASP A 75 12.18 9.87 -0.88
N GLN A 76 12.74 9.98 -2.08
CA GLN A 76 12.86 8.88 -3.04
C GLN A 76 13.77 7.74 -2.57
N GLU A 77 14.90 8.06 -1.94
CA GLU A 77 15.85 7.04 -1.46
C GLU A 77 15.16 6.17 -0.40
N ARG A 78 14.50 6.81 0.57
CA ARG A 78 13.78 6.08 1.60
C ARG A 78 12.56 5.36 1.05
N PHE A 79 11.88 5.93 0.06
CA PHE A 79 10.78 5.26 -0.64
C PHE A 79 11.22 3.91 -1.23
N ASN A 80 12.34 3.87 -1.98
CA ASN A 80 12.84 2.62 -2.58
C ASN A 80 13.28 1.61 -1.51
N THR A 81 13.92 2.08 -0.43
CA THR A 81 14.27 1.24 0.72
C THR A 81 13.04 0.60 1.36
N ASP A 82 12.00 1.40 1.62
CA ASP A 82 10.77 0.92 2.23
C ASP A 82 9.95 0.05 1.26
N LEU A 83 10.02 0.31 -0.05
CA LEU A 83 9.36 -0.50 -1.08
C LEU A 83 9.98 -1.90 -1.15
N ALA A 84 11.31 -2.01 -1.18
CA ALA A 84 11.99 -3.30 -1.16
C ALA A 84 11.56 -4.14 0.05
N LYS A 85 11.54 -3.52 1.24
CA LYS A 85 11.09 -4.18 2.47
C LYS A 85 9.62 -4.57 2.43
N THR A 86 8.77 -3.72 1.86
CA THR A 86 7.34 -3.97 1.70
C THR A 86 7.09 -5.22 0.84
N ILE A 87 7.85 -5.39 -0.24
CA ILE A 87 7.74 -6.55 -1.12
C ILE A 87 8.16 -7.84 -0.40
N GLU A 88 9.24 -7.80 0.39
CA GLU A 88 9.64 -8.96 1.20
C GLU A 88 8.56 -9.32 2.24
N TRP A 89 7.94 -8.34 2.90
CA TRP A 89 6.84 -8.60 3.83
C TRP A 89 5.59 -9.17 3.17
N HIS A 90 5.26 -8.71 1.95
CA HIS A 90 4.18 -9.28 1.15
C HIS A 90 4.46 -10.76 0.87
N LYS A 91 5.67 -11.08 0.38
CA LYS A 91 6.11 -12.46 0.14
C LYS A 91 6.01 -13.30 1.42
N ASP A 92 6.63 -12.86 2.50
CA ASP A 92 6.65 -13.56 3.80
C ASP A 92 5.24 -13.83 4.36
N TYR A 93 4.29 -12.93 4.10
CA TYR A 93 2.91 -13.11 4.54
C TYR A 93 2.19 -14.18 3.71
N TRP A 94 2.30 -14.09 2.38
CA TRP A 94 1.56 -14.95 1.46
C TRP A 94 2.17 -16.33 1.28
N THR A 95 3.47 -16.51 1.50
CA THR A 95 4.13 -17.82 1.43
C THR A 95 4.25 -18.51 2.80
N ARG A 96 3.61 -17.97 3.84
CA ARG A 96 3.75 -18.49 5.22
C ARG A 96 3.19 -19.89 5.39
N ASP A 97 2.13 -20.20 4.68
CA ASP A 97 1.45 -21.49 4.74
C ASP A 97 0.82 -21.84 3.39
N GLU A 98 0.43 -23.10 3.26
CA GLU A 98 -0.10 -23.69 2.04
C GLU A 98 -1.46 -23.11 1.61
N GLU A 99 -2.24 -22.56 2.53
CA GLU A 99 -3.53 -21.94 2.21
C GLU A 99 -3.28 -20.58 1.55
N ARG A 100 -2.46 -19.73 2.20
CA ARG A 100 -2.10 -18.41 1.66
C ARG A 100 -1.32 -18.47 0.36
N ALA A 101 -0.44 -19.46 0.21
CA ALA A 101 0.37 -19.61 -0.99
C ALA A 101 -0.48 -19.93 -2.24
N ARG A 102 -1.72 -20.41 -2.04
CA ARG A 102 -2.69 -20.68 -3.11
C ARG A 102 -3.69 -19.55 -3.31
N ASP A 103 -3.65 -18.52 -2.48
CA ASP A 103 -4.53 -17.36 -2.58
C ASP A 103 -4.06 -16.42 -3.71
N SER A 104 -4.98 -16.05 -4.60
CA SER A 104 -4.70 -15.15 -5.71
C SER A 104 -4.33 -13.74 -5.25
N ASP A 105 -4.77 -13.31 -4.06
CA ASP A 105 -4.44 -12.00 -3.49
C ASP A 105 -2.92 -11.86 -3.21
N GLY A 106 -2.20 -12.97 -3.10
CA GLY A 106 -0.76 -13.00 -2.92
C GLY A 106 0.06 -12.82 -4.19
N LEU A 107 -0.54 -12.96 -5.38
CA LEU A 107 0.20 -12.96 -6.65
C LEU A 107 0.85 -11.62 -6.97
N ILE A 108 0.21 -10.52 -6.59
CA ILE A 108 0.68 -9.16 -6.85
C ILE A 108 0.57 -8.35 -5.56
N ALA A 109 1.61 -7.59 -5.24
CA ALA A 109 1.58 -6.61 -4.17
C ALA A 109 0.78 -5.37 -4.63
N LEU A 110 -0.53 -5.53 -4.82
CA LEU A 110 -1.38 -4.55 -5.50
C LEU A 110 -1.37 -3.17 -4.83
N ARG A 111 -1.42 -3.12 -3.49
CA ARG A 111 -1.39 -1.85 -2.75
C ARG A 111 -0.02 -1.16 -2.88
N PRO A 112 1.13 -1.82 -2.63
CA PRO A 112 2.45 -1.26 -2.93
C PRO A 112 2.62 -0.82 -4.40
N LEU A 113 2.17 -1.63 -5.36
CA LEU A 113 2.20 -1.32 -6.79
C LEU A 113 1.48 -0.01 -7.08
N ALA A 114 0.26 0.17 -6.54
CA ALA A 114 -0.51 1.39 -6.73
C ALA A 114 0.25 2.63 -6.22
N ILE A 115 0.90 2.56 -5.06
CA ILE A 115 1.69 3.68 -4.52
C ILE A 115 2.97 3.92 -5.35
N ALA A 116 3.62 2.85 -5.84
CA ALA A 116 4.77 2.97 -6.73
C ALA A 116 4.43 3.65 -8.06
N CYS A 117 3.25 3.38 -8.64
CA CYS A 117 2.75 4.11 -9.81
C CYS A 117 2.61 5.62 -9.50
N LEU A 118 2.07 6.01 -8.34
CA LEU A 118 1.99 7.43 -7.96
C LEU A 118 3.36 8.08 -7.81
N ALA A 119 4.32 7.32 -7.29
CA ALA A 119 5.68 7.80 -7.14
C ALA A 119 6.32 8.07 -8.50
N LEU A 120 6.13 7.18 -9.48
CA LEU A 120 6.53 7.42 -10.87
C LEU A 120 5.86 8.66 -11.45
N ASP A 121 4.54 8.81 -11.29
CA ASP A 121 3.79 9.99 -11.74
C ASP A 121 4.28 11.29 -11.07
N SER A 122 4.87 11.17 -9.88
CA SER A 122 5.48 12.27 -9.12
C SER A 122 6.96 12.49 -9.44
N GLY A 123 7.53 11.73 -10.38
CA GLY A 123 8.91 11.85 -10.86
C GLY A 123 9.95 11.04 -10.09
N PHE A 124 9.55 10.11 -9.23
CA PHE A 124 10.50 9.22 -8.58
C PHE A 124 11.01 8.17 -9.57
N THR A 125 12.26 7.76 -9.43
CA THR A 125 12.75 6.52 -10.04
C THR A 125 12.45 5.35 -9.10
N ILE A 126 11.83 4.29 -9.63
CA ILE A 126 11.64 3.03 -8.90
C ILE A 126 12.76 2.06 -9.28
N GLU A 127 13.52 1.63 -8.27
CA GLU A 127 14.72 0.79 -8.42
C GLU A 127 14.44 -0.68 -8.07
N VAL A 128 13.30 -0.95 -7.42
CA VAL A 128 12.91 -2.28 -6.94
C VAL A 128 12.32 -3.09 -8.10
N GLU A 129 12.97 -4.22 -8.43
CA GLU A 129 12.44 -5.22 -9.35
C GLU A 129 11.94 -6.45 -8.58
N SER A 130 10.72 -6.91 -8.87
CA SER A 130 10.13 -8.08 -8.22
C SER A 130 9.02 -8.70 -9.06
N GLU A 131 8.83 -10.01 -8.95
CA GLU A 131 7.67 -10.71 -9.52
C GLU A 131 6.34 -10.23 -8.91
N TYR A 132 6.35 -9.74 -7.67
CA TYR A 132 5.19 -9.15 -7.01
C TYR A 132 4.92 -7.70 -7.42
N LEU A 133 5.82 -7.09 -8.20
CA LEU A 133 5.72 -5.74 -8.75
C LEU A 133 5.86 -5.79 -10.29
N PRO A 134 4.84 -6.30 -11.02
CA PRO A 134 4.97 -6.56 -12.45
C PRO A 134 5.35 -5.30 -13.22
N LYS A 135 6.54 -5.33 -13.85
CA LYS A 135 7.14 -4.17 -14.52
C LYS A 135 6.21 -3.49 -15.53
N TYR A 136 5.48 -4.25 -16.34
CA TYR A 136 4.57 -3.69 -17.34
C TYR A 136 3.39 -2.94 -16.71
N LEU A 137 2.90 -3.36 -15.54
CA LEU A 137 1.86 -2.61 -14.81
C LEU A 137 2.43 -1.36 -14.16
N LEU A 138 3.66 -1.45 -13.65
CA LEU A 138 4.37 -0.33 -13.04
C LEU A 138 4.68 0.77 -14.06
N ASP A 139 5.17 0.39 -15.24
CA ASP A 139 5.52 1.30 -16.34
C ASP A 139 4.29 1.84 -17.09
N GLY A 140 3.07 1.43 -16.71
CA GLY A 140 1.83 1.83 -17.37
C GLY A 140 1.67 1.28 -18.80
N GLY A 141 2.44 0.26 -19.16
CA GLY A 141 2.49 -0.30 -20.49
C GLY A 141 1.23 -1.10 -20.84
N TRP A 142 0.66 -0.83 -22.00
CA TRP A 142 -0.50 -1.57 -22.50
C TRP A 142 -0.09 -2.74 -23.40
N TYR A 143 -0.93 -3.78 -23.46
CA TYR A 143 -0.74 -4.87 -24.42
C TYR A 143 -0.67 -4.33 -25.85
N GLY A 144 0.46 -4.56 -26.53
CA GLY A 144 0.73 -4.06 -27.89
C GLY A 144 1.68 -2.85 -27.98
N GLU A 145 2.12 -2.29 -26.85
CA GLU A 145 3.01 -1.12 -26.80
C GLU A 145 4.51 -1.48 -26.89
N PHE A 146 4.88 -2.74 -26.63
CA PHE A 146 6.25 -3.25 -26.78
C PHE A 146 6.33 -4.32 -27.88
N PRO A 147 7.42 -4.36 -28.68
CA PRO A 147 7.60 -5.39 -29.69
C PRO A 147 7.75 -6.77 -29.04
N THR A 148 6.91 -7.70 -29.46
CA THR A 148 6.96 -9.14 -29.12
C THR A 148 8.00 -9.88 -29.95
#